data_AF-A0A6L5ZHU5-F1
#
_entry.id   AF-A0A6L5ZHU5-F1
#
_cell.length_a   1.000
_cell.length_b   1.000
_cell.length_c   1.000
_cell.angle_alpha   90.00
_cell.angle_beta   90.00
_cell.angle_gamma   90.00
#
_symmetry.space_group_name_H-M   'P 1'
#
loop_
_entity.id
_entity.type
_entity.pdbx_description
1 polymer ?
#
loop_
_entity_poly.entity_id
_entity_poly.type
_entity_poly.pdbx_seq_one_letter_code
_entity_poly.pdbx_strand_id
1 'polypeptide(L)'
;MSLVEPAVEDVLRRQIRVIDNWPQDGVSFQDLTGLMADPVTFALVVAEMAKTLGSEAIDDVAGIEARGFPYGAALAHSCNTGFVTLRKPGKLPGPVHSVAYDLEYGSTTLQLHTHALGQGRRVVLVDDVLATGGTAAAGIDLIRRTGAEVVAVILVMEIPVLGGRGRLEELGVNVHALLTA
;
A
#
# COMPACT_ATOMS: atom_id res chain seq x y z
N MET A 1 10.77 -11.23 8.35
CA MET A 1 10.10 -12.51 8.66
C MET A 1 8.65 -12.32 8.27
N SER A 2 8.07 -13.24 7.48
CA SER A 2 6.67 -13.18 7.03
C SER A 2 5.73 -13.04 8.23
N LEU A 3 4.73 -12.16 8.13
CA LEU A 3 3.72 -11.94 9.18
C LEU A 3 2.60 -12.99 9.14
N VAL A 4 2.65 -13.90 8.16
CA VAL A 4 1.57 -14.82 7.82
C VAL A 4 1.97 -16.25 8.23
N GLU A 5 0.99 -17.05 8.66
CA GLU A 5 1.22 -18.46 8.96
C GLU A 5 1.79 -19.20 7.74
N PRO A 6 2.76 -20.13 7.91
CA PRO A 6 3.44 -20.77 6.77
C PRO A 6 2.51 -21.46 5.76
N ALA A 7 1.39 -22.03 6.23
CA ALA A 7 0.41 -22.68 5.36
C ALA A 7 -0.36 -21.66 4.49
N VAL A 8 -0.71 -20.51 5.05
CA VAL A 8 -1.34 -19.42 4.30
C VAL A 8 -0.35 -18.82 3.33
N GLU A 9 0.89 -18.59 3.75
CA GLU A 9 1.96 -18.09 2.87
C GLU A 9 2.16 -18.98 1.63
N ASP A 10 2.22 -20.30 1.77
CA ASP A 10 2.34 -21.24 0.63
C ASP A 10 1.14 -21.11 -0.33
N VAL A 11 -0.08 -20.99 0.19
CA VAL A 11 -1.30 -20.81 -0.63
C VAL A 11 -1.24 -19.50 -1.41
N LEU A 12 -0.83 -18.39 -0.78
CA LEU A 12 -0.71 -17.10 -1.45
C LEU A 12 0.39 -17.13 -2.52
N ARG A 13 1.58 -17.66 -2.20
CA ARG A 13 2.72 -17.69 -3.12
C ARG A 13 2.44 -18.45 -4.41
N ARG A 14 1.61 -19.49 -4.38
CA ARG A 14 1.21 -20.26 -5.58
C ARG A 14 0.42 -19.43 -6.59
N GLN A 15 -0.17 -18.32 -6.20
CA GLN A 15 -0.90 -17.41 -7.09
C GLN A 15 -0.06 -16.26 -7.62
N ILE A 16 1.19 -16.13 -7.15
CA ILE A 16 2.09 -15.05 -7.56
C ILE A 16 2.98 -15.56 -8.70
N ARG A 17 3.07 -14.77 -9.77
CA ARG A 17 3.98 -15.05 -10.88
C ARG A 17 5.13 -14.06 -10.85
N VAL A 18 6.32 -14.56 -11.13
CA VAL A 18 7.50 -13.71 -11.36
C VAL A 18 7.63 -13.50 -12.86
N ILE A 19 7.68 -12.23 -13.28
CA ILE A 19 7.87 -11.82 -14.67
C ILE A 19 9.21 -11.08 -14.75
N ASP A 20 10.20 -11.73 -15.35
CA ASP A 20 11.53 -11.13 -15.50
C ASP A 20 11.56 -10.06 -16.61
N ASN A 21 12.41 -9.06 -16.42
CA ASN A 21 12.66 -7.96 -17.36
C ASN A 21 11.40 -7.14 -17.70
N TRP A 22 10.53 -6.94 -16.71
CA TRP A 22 9.34 -6.09 -16.86
C TRP A 22 9.25 -5.09 -15.70
N PRO A 23 8.90 -3.82 -15.94
CA PRO A 23 8.61 -3.20 -17.24
C PRO A 23 9.88 -2.87 -18.07
N GLN A 24 11.06 -3.15 -17.52
CA GLN A 24 12.36 -2.93 -18.17
C GLN A 24 13.36 -4.01 -17.76
N ASP A 25 14.45 -4.12 -18.50
CA ASP A 25 15.52 -5.09 -18.24
C ASP A 25 16.08 -4.97 -16.82
N GLY A 26 16.32 -6.12 -16.18
CA GLY A 26 16.86 -6.22 -14.82
C GLY A 26 15.82 -6.12 -13.70
N VAL A 27 14.55 -5.84 -14.01
CA VAL A 27 13.46 -5.84 -13.00
C VAL A 27 12.78 -7.21 -12.94
N SER A 28 12.68 -7.78 -11.73
CA SER A 28 11.90 -8.99 -11.46
C SER A 28 10.53 -8.60 -10.92
N PHE A 29 9.53 -8.58 -11.79
CA PHE A 29 8.19 -8.10 -11.46
C PHE A 29 7.36 -9.18 -10.77
N GLN A 30 6.79 -8.81 -9.63
CA GLN A 30 5.92 -9.66 -8.83
C GLN A 30 4.47 -9.41 -9.25
N ASP A 31 3.94 -10.28 -10.10
CA ASP A 31 2.56 -10.22 -10.57
C ASP A 31 1.61 -10.83 -9.53
N LEU A 32 0.94 -9.95 -8.79
CA LEU A 32 -0.01 -10.26 -7.73
C LEU A 32 -1.45 -10.46 -8.24
N THR A 33 -1.70 -10.36 -9.56
CA THR A 33 -3.05 -10.42 -10.10
C THR A 33 -3.76 -11.75 -9.83
N GLY A 34 -3.03 -12.85 -9.73
CA GLY A 34 -3.57 -14.16 -9.37
C GLY A 34 -4.22 -14.17 -7.98
N LEU A 35 -3.67 -13.41 -7.02
CA LEU A 35 -4.23 -13.29 -5.67
C LEU A 35 -5.61 -12.63 -5.67
N MET A 36 -5.88 -11.72 -6.60
CA MET A 36 -7.18 -11.06 -6.71
C MET A 36 -8.16 -11.89 -7.55
N ALA A 37 -7.66 -12.64 -8.53
CA ALA A 37 -8.47 -13.46 -9.42
C ALA A 37 -9.05 -14.69 -8.72
N ASP A 38 -8.34 -15.24 -7.73
CA ASP A 38 -8.81 -16.35 -6.92
C ASP A 38 -9.53 -15.84 -5.65
N PRO A 39 -10.81 -16.20 -5.42
CA PRO A 39 -11.60 -15.66 -4.32
C PRO A 39 -11.07 -16.08 -2.93
N VAL A 40 -10.42 -17.24 -2.82
CA VAL A 40 -9.89 -17.74 -1.55
C VAL A 40 -8.68 -16.92 -1.14
N THR A 41 -7.72 -16.75 -2.05
CA THR A 41 -6.51 -15.96 -1.78
C THR A 41 -6.81 -14.49 -1.61
N PHE A 42 -7.77 -13.92 -2.35
CA PHE A 42 -8.16 -12.52 -2.13
C PHE A 42 -8.74 -12.30 -0.73
N ALA A 43 -9.64 -13.20 -0.30
CA ALA A 43 -10.20 -13.16 1.05
C ALA A 43 -9.13 -13.35 2.13
N LEU A 44 -8.17 -14.26 1.91
CA LEU A 44 -7.05 -14.48 2.83
C LEU A 44 -6.16 -13.24 2.93
N VAL A 45 -5.78 -12.61 1.81
CA VAL A 45 -4.96 -11.39 1.83
C VAL A 45 -5.63 -10.30 2.66
N VAL A 46 -6.93 -10.04 2.44
CA VAL A 46 -7.66 -9.01 3.19
C VAL A 46 -7.76 -9.37 4.67
N ALA A 47 -8.02 -10.64 5.01
CA ALA A 47 -8.06 -11.11 6.38
C ALA A 47 -6.71 -10.96 7.09
N GLU A 48 -5.60 -11.33 6.43
CA GLU A 48 -4.26 -11.16 6.97
C GLU A 48 -3.89 -9.69 7.14
N MET A 49 -4.24 -8.82 6.18
CA MET A 49 -4.07 -7.37 6.35
C MET A 49 -4.82 -6.86 7.58
N ALA A 50 -6.10 -7.24 7.75
CA ALA A 50 -6.91 -6.82 8.90
C ALA A 50 -6.34 -7.32 10.24
N LYS A 51 -5.78 -8.53 10.28
CA LYS A 51 -5.11 -9.06 11.49
C LYS A 51 -3.93 -8.20 11.93
N THR A 52 -3.18 -7.59 11.00
CA THR A 52 -2.03 -6.73 11.35
C THR A 52 -2.44 -5.47 12.12
N LEU A 53 -3.69 -5.03 11.99
CA LEU A 53 -4.25 -3.88 12.72
C LEU A 53 -4.63 -4.25 14.16
N GLY A 54 -4.76 -5.53 14.49
CA GLY A 54 -5.13 -5.99 15.82
C GLY A 54 -6.44 -5.36 16.32
N SER A 55 -6.42 -4.79 17.54
CA SER A 55 -7.55 -4.05 18.12
C SER A 55 -7.45 -2.54 17.91
N GLU A 56 -6.56 -2.08 17.03
CA GLU A 56 -6.36 -0.66 16.78
C GLU A 56 -7.54 -0.08 16.00
N ALA A 57 -8.16 0.97 16.53
CA ALA A 57 -9.22 1.69 15.82
C ALA A 57 -8.60 2.55 14.71
N ILE A 58 -9.08 2.35 13.49
CA ILE A 58 -8.72 3.15 12.31
C ILE A 58 -9.97 3.84 11.76
N ASP A 59 -9.81 5.02 11.19
CA ASP A 59 -10.90 5.83 10.65
C ASP A 59 -11.03 5.68 9.13
N ASP A 60 -9.91 5.53 8.43
CA ASP A 60 -9.84 5.36 6.98
C ASP A 60 -8.72 4.44 6.54
N VAL A 61 -8.91 3.88 5.34
CA VAL A 61 -7.85 3.29 4.53
C VAL A 61 -7.59 4.18 3.32
N ALA A 62 -6.33 4.44 3.05
CA ALA A 62 -5.85 5.18 1.89
C ALA A 62 -5.16 4.22 0.93
N GLY A 63 -5.63 4.11 -0.31
CA GLY A 63 -5.03 3.25 -1.34
C GLY A 63 -4.18 4.04 -2.34
N ILE A 64 -3.01 3.53 -2.71
CA ILE A 64 -2.16 4.11 -3.75
C ILE A 64 -2.57 3.58 -5.13
N GLU A 65 -2.68 4.48 -6.12
CA GLU A 65 -3.08 4.11 -7.48
C GLU A 65 -2.04 3.21 -8.18
N ALA A 66 -2.45 2.23 -8.98
CA ALA A 66 -3.81 1.67 -9.09
C ALA A 66 -3.94 0.36 -8.33
N ARG A 67 -2.81 -0.34 -8.14
CA ARG A 67 -2.78 -1.72 -7.65
C ARG A 67 -3.01 -1.80 -6.15
N GLY A 68 -2.77 -0.72 -5.40
CA GLY A 68 -3.20 -0.62 -4.01
C GLY A 68 -4.71 -0.49 -3.83
N PHE A 69 -5.48 -0.09 -4.85
CA PHE A 69 -6.92 0.16 -4.70
C PHE A 69 -7.74 -1.09 -4.35
N PRO A 70 -7.61 -2.24 -5.04
CA PRO A 70 -8.43 -3.40 -4.72
C PRO A 70 -8.22 -3.88 -3.28
N TYR A 71 -6.97 -3.93 -2.82
CA TYR A 71 -6.64 -4.34 -1.46
C TYR A 71 -7.10 -3.30 -0.43
N GLY A 72 -6.82 -2.02 -0.66
CA GLY A 72 -7.21 -0.94 0.25
C GLY A 72 -8.72 -0.80 0.39
N ALA A 73 -9.48 -0.89 -0.71
CA ALA A 73 -10.93 -0.83 -0.68
C ALA A 73 -11.55 -2.04 0.02
N ALA A 74 -11.00 -3.24 -0.20
CA ALA A 74 -11.47 -4.44 0.47
C ALA A 74 -11.15 -4.44 1.97
N LEU A 75 -9.96 -3.94 2.37
CA LEU A 75 -9.62 -3.74 3.77
C LEU A 75 -10.54 -2.71 4.44
N ALA A 76 -10.79 -1.57 3.79
CA ALA A 76 -11.71 -0.55 4.30
C ALA A 76 -13.10 -1.13 4.58
N HIS A 77 -13.59 -1.94 3.64
CA HIS A 77 -14.86 -2.65 3.78
C HIS A 77 -14.85 -3.63 4.95
N SER A 78 -13.80 -4.44 5.08
CA SER A 78 -13.65 -5.40 6.18
C SER A 78 -13.56 -4.72 7.56
N CYS A 79 -12.99 -3.52 7.62
CA CYS A 79 -12.86 -2.75 8.86
C CYS A 79 -14.03 -1.79 9.11
N ASN A 80 -15.02 -1.71 8.21
CA ASN A 80 -16.13 -0.75 8.26
C ASN A 80 -15.67 0.72 8.39
N THR A 81 -14.72 1.13 7.53
CA THR A 81 -14.10 2.46 7.51
C THR A 81 -14.26 3.16 6.16
N GLY A 82 -13.85 4.44 6.10
CA GLY A 82 -13.75 5.16 4.83
C GLY A 82 -12.62 4.64 3.94
N PHE A 83 -12.76 4.81 2.63
CA PHE A 83 -11.67 4.56 1.66
C PHE A 83 -11.37 5.82 0.85
N VAL A 84 -10.09 6.22 0.82
CA VAL A 84 -9.62 7.38 0.04
C VAL A 84 -8.55 6.94 -0.97
N THR A 85 -8.47 7.66 -2.10
CA THR A 85 -7.53 7.31 -3.18
C THR A 85 -6.43 8.34 -3.31
N LEU A 86 -5.19 7.86 -3.40
CA LEU A 86 -4.04 8.65 -3.79
C LEU A 86 -3.74 8.37 -5.25
N ARG A 87 -3.71 9.42 -6.08
CA ARG A 87 -3.74 9.29 -7.54
C ARG A 87 -2.66 10.07 -8.25
N LYS A 88 -2.37 9.68 -9.48
CA LYS A 88 -1.52 10.50 -10.38
C LYS A 88 -2.23 11.80 -10.78
N PRO A 89 -1.49 12.83 -11.22
CA PRO A 89 -2.07 14.10 -11.67
C PRO A 89 -3.19 13.97 -12.69
N GLY A 90 -4.22 14.81 -12.53
CA GLY A 90 -5.35 14.91 -13.46
C GLY A 90 -6.41 13.83 -13.31
N LYS A 91 -6.32 12.96 -12.28
CA LYS A 91 -7.31 11.91 -12.00
C LYS A 91 -8.32 12.26 -10.90
N LEU A 92 -8.04 13.28 -10.09
CA LEU A 92 -8.88 13.74 -8.98
C LEU A 92 -9.53 15.10 -9.34
N PRO A 93 -10.88 15.22 -9.30
CA PRO A 93 -11.56 16.47 -9.64
C PRO A 93 -11.60 17.47 -8.48
N GLY A 94 -11.09 18.69 -8.69
CA GLY A 94 -11.12 19.76 -7.68
C GLY A 94 -9.80 19.90 -6.90
N PRO A 95 -9.81 20.56 -5.72
CA PRO A 95 -8.59 20.86 -4.98
C PRO A 95 -7.85 19.60 -4.49
N VAL A 96 -6.53 19.61 -4.63
CA VAL A 96 -5.64 18.51 -4.23
C VAL A 96 -4.36 19.02 -3.57
N HIS A 97 -3.83 18.26 -2.62
CA HIS A 97 -2.42 18.31 -2.29
C HIS A 97 -1.62 17.53 -3.34
N SER A 98 -0.37 17.94 -3.59
CA SER A 98 0.53 17.27 -4.53
C SER A 98 1.91 17.12 -3.92
N VAL A 99 2.52 15.95 -4.10
CA VAL A 99 3.89 15.66 -3.69
C VAL A 99 4.61 15.01 -4.87
N ALA A 100 5.70 15.64 -5.31
CA ALA A 100 6.62 15.06 -6.28
C ALA A 100 7.63 14.18 -5.54
N TYR A 101 8.03 13.07 -6.16
CA TYR A 101 9.08 12.19 -5.66
C TYR A 101 9.89 11.62 -6.81
N ASP A 102 11.15 11.34 -6.51
CA ASP A 102 12.10 10.85 -7.49
C ASP A 102 11.94 9.34 -7.71
N LEU A 103 12.05 8.97 -8.98
CA LEU A 103 12.25 7.61 -9.44
C LEU A 103 13.72 7.46 -9.87
N GLU A 104 14.16 6.23 -10.12
CA GLU A 104 15.49 5.96 -10.65
C GLU A 104 15.75 6.70 -11.99
N TYR A 105 14.69 6.90 -12.78
CA TYR A 105 14.69 7.71 -13.99
C TYR A 105 13.48 8.66 -14.01
N GLY A 106 13.70 9.89 -13.53
CA GLY A 106 12.71 10.97 -13.56
C GLY A 106 11.99 11.21 -12.23
N SER A 107 10.97 12.05 -12.26
CA SER A 107 10.12 12.34 -11.10
C SER A 107 8.67 12.06 -11.46
N THR A 108 7.90 11.57 -10.50
CA THR A 108 6.44 11.46 -10.63
C THR A 108 5.76 12.20 -9.48
N THR A 109 4.46 12.43 -9.61
CA THR A 109 3.67 13.16 -8.62
C THR A 109 2.52 12.29 -8.13
N LEU A 110 2.22 12.37 -6.84
CA LEU A 110 1.03 11.79 -6.23
C LEU A 110 0.14 12.92 -5.70
N GLN A 111 -1.17 12.71 -5.74
CA GLN A 111 -2.19 13.67 -5.33
C GLN A 111 -3.22 13.04 -4.40
N LEU A 112 -3.76 13.87 -3.51
CA LEU A 112 -4.85 13.53 -2.61
C LEU A 112 -5.80 14.73 -2.50
N HIS A 113 -7.12 14.51 -2.45
CA HIS A 113 -8.07 15.60 -2.20
C HIS A 113 -7.80 16.28 -0.86
N THR A 114 -7.79 17.62 -0.84
CA THR A 114 -7.53 18.39 0.39
C THR A 114 -8.57 18.17 1.49
N HIS A 115 -9.76 17.68 1.11
CA HIS A 115 -10.88 17.38 2.01
C HIS A 115 -11.10 15.87 2.19
N ALA A 116 -10.22 15.01 1.66
CA ALA A 116 -10.37 13.56 1.74
C ALA A 116 -10.34 13.06 3.19
N LEU A 117 -9.57 13.76 4.02
CA LEU A 117 -9.25 13.40 5.39
C LEU A 117 -9.28 14.68 6.24
N GLY A 118 -9.08 14.54 7.54
CA GLY A 118 -9.16 15.65 8.49
C GLY A 118 -8.31 15.41 9.72
N GLN A 119 -8.26 16.44 10.58
CA GLN A 119 -7.40 16.47 11.75
C GLN A 119 -7.64 15.29 12.70
N GLY A 120 -6.56 14.60 13.07
CA GLY A 120 -6.58 13.51 14.04
C GLY A 120 -7.19 12.20 13.55
N ARG A 121 -7.59 12.11 12.27
CA ARG A 121 -8.05 10.85 11.67
C ARG A 121 -6.89 9.87 11.57
N ARG A 122 -7.12 8.62 11.96
CA ARG A 122 -6.15 7.54 11.95
C ARG A 122 -6.27 6.74 10.66
N VAL A 123 -5.23 6.79 9.84
CA VAL A 123 -5.27 6.30 8.46
C VAL A 123 -4.24 5.19 8.26
N VAL A 124 -4.69 4.11 7.62
CA VAL A 124 -3.81 3.06 7.12
C VAL A 124 -3.53 3.30 5.65
N LEU A 125 -2.27 3.35 5.25
CA LEU A 125 -1.89 3.44 3.85
C LEU A 125 -1.66 2.04 3.29
N VAL A 126 -2.28 1.73 2.14
CA VAL A 126 -2.21 0.42 1.49
C VAL A 126 -1.65 0.55 0.08
N ASP A 127 -0.70 -0.34 -0.23
CA ASP A 127 -0.23 -0.57 -1.59
C ASP A 127 0.03 -2.06 -1.83
N ASP A 128 0.25 -2.45 -3.08
CA ASP A 128 0.49 -3.85 -3.41
C ASP A 128 1.94 -4.28 -3.11
N VAL A 129 2.93 -3.49 -3.55
CA VAL A 129 4.36 -3.82 -3.41
C VAL A 129 5.16 -2.65 -2.83
N LEU A 130 5.94 -2.90 -1.78
CA LEU A 130 6.98 -1.99 -1.31
C LEU A 130 8.33 -2.29 -1.96
N ALA A 131 8.76 -1.39 -2.85
CA ALA A 131 10.08 -1.38 -3.46
C ALA A 131 11.02 -0.40 -2.71
N THR A 132 11.36 0.74 -3.29
CA THR A 132 12.25 1.75 -2.68
C THR A 132 11.56 2.63 -1.61
N GLY A 133 10.24 2.50 -1.44
CA GLY A 133 9.45 3.28 -0.50
C GLY A 133 9.12 4.72 -0.92
N GLY A 134 9.59 5.20 -2.08
CA GLY A 134 9.34 6.58 -2.53
C GLY A 134 7.86 6.94 -2.63
N THR A 135 7.06 6.09 -3.28
CA THR A 135 5.61 6.31 -3.44
C THR A 135 4.86 6.29 -2.11
N ALA A 136 5.18 5.33 -1.23
CA ALA A 136 4.58 5.23 0.09
C ALA A 136 4.94 6.44 0.97
N ALA A 137 6.20 6.91 0.93
CA ALA A 137 6.64 8.11 1.62
C ALA A 137 5.90 9.37 1.13
N ALA A 138 5.70 9.52 -0.18
CA ALA A 138 4.89 10.59 -0.74
C ALA A 138 3.42 10.50 -0.30
N GLY A 139 2.89 9.29 -0.19
CA GLY A 139 1.55 9.05 0.34
C GLY A 139 1.40 9.44 1.81
N ILE A 140 2.40 9.10 2.64
CA ILE A 140 2.45 9.51 4.05
C ILE A 140 2.46 11.04 4.18
N ASP A 141 3.27 11.73 3.40
CA ASP A 141 3.31 13.21 3.40
C ASP A 141 1.96 13.81 3.01
N LEU A 142 1.33 13.32 1.93
CA LEU A 142 0.01 13.77 1.49
C LEU A 142 -1.06 13.59 2.57
N ILE A 143 -1.09 12.43 3.23
CA ILE A 143 -2.04 12.16 4.33
C ILE A 143 -1.77 13.14 5.48
N ARG A 144 -0.52 13.30 5.91
CA ARG A 144 -0.17 14.22 7.01
C ARG A 144 -0.54 15.67 6.72
N ARG A 145 -0.46 16.13 5.46
CA ARG A 145 -0.87 17.48 5.05
C ARG A 145 -2.37 17.75 5.22
N THR A 146 -3.21 16.71 5.29
CA THR A 146 -4.64 16.84 5.61
C THR A 146 -4.91 16.99 7.12
N GLY A 147 -3.86 16.87 7.96
CA GLY A 147 -3.96 16.83 9.42
C GLY A 147 -4.22 15.43 9.99
N ALA A 148 -4.32 14.41 9.15
CA ALA A 148 -4.48 13.02 9.57
C ALA A 148 -3.13 12.38 9.97
N GLU A 149 -3.21 11.29 10.73
CA GLU A 149 -2.08 10.48 11.18
C GLU A 149 -2.02 9.17 10.39
N VAL A 150 -0.83 8.77 9.95
CA VAL A 150 -0.63 7.44 9.35
C VAL A 150 -0.23 6.47 10.45
N VAL A 151 -1.11 5.54 10.80
CA VAL A 151 -0.84 4.55 11.86
C VAL A 151 0.06 3.42 11.37
N ALA A 152 -0.12 3.02 10.12
CA ALA A 152 0.63 1.95 9.49
C ALA A 152 0.59 2.04 7.96
N VAL A 153 1.58 1.41 7.34
CA VAL A 153 1.58 1.05 5.92
C VAL A 153 1.43 -0.46 5.82
N ILE A 154 0.43 -0.93 5.08
CA ILE A 154 0.19 -2.35 4.84
C ILE A 154 0.41 -2.68 3.36
N LEU A 155 1.20 -3.73 3.12
CA LEU A 155 1.59 -4.19 1.81
C LEU A 155 1.25 -5.67 1.64
N VAL A 156 0.89 -6.07 0.42
CA VAL A 156 0.85 -7.50 0.08
C VAL A 156 2.27 -8.06 0.06
N MET A 157 3.22 -7.35 -0.56
CA MET A 157 4.59 -7.81 -0.72
C MET A 157 5.62 -6.70 -0.47
N GLU A 158 6.76 -7.07 0.10
CA GLU A 158 7.95 -6.23 0.23
C GLU A 158 9.11 -6.83 -0.56
N ILE A 159 9.96 -5.97 -1.13
CA ILE A 159 11.25 -6.34 -1.74
C ILE A 159 12.37 -5.83 -0.81
N PRO A 160 12.83 -6.62 0.18
CA PRO A 160 13.66 -6.11 1.28
C PRO A 160 14.98 -5.49 0.81
N VAL A 161 15.57 -6.02 -0.26
CA VAL A 161 16.84 -5.55 -0.81
C VAL A 161 16.81 -4.12 -1.32
N LEU A 162 15.62 -3.54 -1.54
CA LEU A 162 15.45 -2.15 -1.98
C LEU A 162 15.31 -1.14 -0.83
N GLY A 163 15.35 -1.59 0.43
CA GLY A 163 15.44 -0.73 1.61
C GLY A 163 14.21 0.14 1.91
N GLY A 164 13.09 -0.09 1.22
CA GLY A 164 11.89 0.73 1.36
C GLY A 164 11.34 0.78 2.78
N ARG A 165 11.40 -0.32 3.54
CA ARG A 165 10.95 -0.38 4.93
C ARG A 165 11.69 0.60 5.83
N GLY A 166 13.03 0.59 5.80
CA GLY A 166 13.84 1.49 6.62
C GLY A 166 13.50 2.96 6.36
N ARG A 167 13.28 3.32 5.09
CA ARG A 167 12.83 4.67 4.71
C ARG A 167 11.49 5.07 5.35
N LEU A 168 10.54 4.15 5.49
CA LEU A 168 9.24 4.45 6.10
C LEU A 168 9.29 4.44 7.62
N GLU A 169 10.12 3.56 8.20
CA GLU A 169 10.38 3.52 9.65
C GLU A 169 11.07 4.81 10.13
N GLU A 170 11.97 5.39 9.35
CA GLU A 170 12.56 6.72 9.60
C GLU A 170 11.52 7.85 9.63
N LEU A 171 10.37 7.67 8.96
CA LEU A 171 9.24 8.59 9.04
C LEU A 171 8.34 8.35 10.26
N GLY A 172 8.71 7.41 11.13
CA GLY A 172 7.96 7.03 12.33
C GLY A 172 6.69 6.25 12.04
N VAL A 173 6.66 5.44 10.97
CA VAL A 173 5.48 4.68 10.56
C VAL A 173 5.75 3.18 10.60
N ASN A 174 4.82 2.41 11.17
CA ASN A 174 4.88 0.96 11.20
C ASN A 174 4.64 0.38 9.79
N VAL A 175 5.42 -0.62 9.39
CA VAL A 175 5.30 -1.26 8.07
C VAL A 175 4.96 -2.73 8.24
N HIS A 176 3.82 -3.14 7.69
CA HIS A 176 3.39 -4.54 7.64
C HIS A 176 3.41 -5.04 6.20
N ALA A 177 4.17 -6.11 5.94
CA ALA A 177 4.17 -6.78 4.65
C ALA A 177 3.78 -8.25 4.88
N LEU A 178 2.79 -8.73 4.13
CA LEU A 178 2.34 -10.12 4.26
C LEU A 178 3.41 -11.09 3.73
N LEU A 179 4.04 -10.74 2.62
CA LEU A 179 5.04 -11.56 1.93
C LEU A 179 6.32 -10.76 1.69
N THR A 180 7.44 -11.48 1.54
CA THR A 180 8.69 -10.92 1.01
C THR A 180 9.07 -11.63 -0.29
N ALA A 181 9.54 -10.86 -1.27
CA ALA A 181 10.16 -11.35 -2.50
C ALA A 181 11.57 -11.90 -2.24
#